data_AF-A0A148KNT6-F1
#
_entry.id   AF-A0A148KNT6-F1
#
_cell.length_a   1.000
_cell.length_b   1.000
_cell.length_c   1.000
_cell.angle_alpha   90.00
_cell.angle_beta   90.00
_cell.angle_gamma   90.00
#
_symmetry.space_group_name_H-M   'P 1'
#
loop_
_entity.id
_entity.type
_entity.pdbx_description
1 polymer ?
#
loop_
_entity_poly.entity_id
_entity_poly.type
_entity_poly.pdbx_seq_one_letter_code
_entity_poly.pdbx_strand_id
1 'polypeptide(L)'
;MVIKILVFTGVLLVTACSSFADNRPGYTVIKQFNLPPELAETSGLYCPEQNTVYTINDSGNKPILYQLNLLGEIQQQFEIDAKNRDWESLTGDDKSFYIGDIGNNNGKRKAVEIYVVDKNTDKTQLTRTLEISYLYNSINKNEYLNHDFDAEAFVSVDDKLILFSKSWQTTNLHIYELSKTELKQKVEPVATLEGLPGLVTGVDYNVLTKEYVLVGYSLYGLGSFSPFIAKMDKHFKLIASYPLTGFNQVEGVCVSPNGEVWISQESSFFSTHKLAKLLLR
;
A
#
# COMPACT_ATOMS: atom_id res chain seq x y z
N MET A 1 64.12 -28.99 -36.62
CA MET A 1 62.98 -29.26 -35.72
C MET A 1 62.30 -27.92 -35.45
N VAL A 2 61.14 -27.64 -36.05
CA VAL A 2 60.45 -26.35 -35.93
C VAL A 2 59.20 -26.57 -35.08
N ILE A 3 59.16 -25.94 -33.90
CA ILE A 3 58.04 -26.03 -32.95
C ILE A 3 57.03 -24.94 -33.34
N LYS A 4 55.82 -25.35 -33.75
CA LYS A 4 54.69 -24.44 -33.91
C LYS A 4 53.99 -24.29 -32.56
N ILE A 5 54.03 -23.10 -31.99
CA ILE A 5 53.25 -22.73 -30.79
C ILE A 5 51.89 -22.24 -31.28
N LEU A 6 50.84 -22.98 -30.93
CA LEU A 6 49.46 -22.59 -31.17
C LEU A 6 48.98 -21.78 -29.96
N VAL A 7 48.75 -20.48 -30.13
CA VAL A 7 48.18 -19.62 -29.08
C VAL A 7 46.67 -19.66 -29.20
N PHE A 8 46.00 -20.27 -28.22
CA PHE A 8 44.54 -20.25 -28.11
C PHE A 8 44.13 -18.97 -27.35
N THR A 9 43.55 -18.01 -28.05
CA THR A 9 42.97 -16.81 -27.45
C THR A 9 41.55 -17.16 -27.00
N GLY A 10 41.34 -17.35 -25.70
CA GLY A 10 40.03 -17.58 -25.11
C GLY A 10 39.19 -16.31 -25.15
N VAL A 11 38.07 -16.34 -25.86
CA VAL A 11 37.07 -15.25 -25.84
C VAL A 11 36.21 -15.43 -24.57
N LEU A 12 36.39 -14.55 -23.60
CA LEU A 12 35.50 -14.42 -22.45
C LEU A 12 34.22 -13.70 -22.89
N LEU A 13 33.13 -14.47 -23.07
CA LEU A 13 31.78 -13.94 -23.22
C LEU A 13 31.29 -13.46 -21.85
N VAL A 14 31.36 -12.15 -21.62
CA VAL A 14 30.74 -11.50 -20.47
C VAL A 14 29.24 -11.39 -20.76
N THR A 15 28.43 -12.30 -20.23
CA THR A 15 26.96 -12.19 -20.29
C THR A 15 26.51 -11.09 -19.34
N ALA A 16 26.30 -9.88 -19.88
CA ALA A 16 25.63 -8.81 -19.14
C ALA A 16 24.16 -9.21 -18.93
N CYS A 17 23.81 -9.55 -17.69
CA CYS A 17 22.44 -9.80 -17.28
C CYS A 17 21.68 -8.46 -17.36
N SER A 18 21.03 -8.20 -18.48
CA SER A 18 20.15 -7.05 -18.63
C SER A 18 18.80 -7.44 -18.03
N SER A 19 18.47 -6.86 -16.88
CA SER A 19 17.11 -6.94 -16.35
C SER A 19 16.19 -6.09 -17.24
N PHE A 20 15.56 -6.73 -18.22
CA PHE A 20 14.60 -6.07 -19.09
C PHE A 20 13.33 -5.72 -18.30
N ALA A 21 12.83 -4.51 -18.49
CA ALA A 21 11.54 -4.10 -17.96
C ALA A 21 10.42 -4.98 -18.56
N ASP A 22 9.53 -5.48 -17.72
CA ASP A 22 8.42 -6.37 -18.13
C ASP A 22 7.19 -5.51 -18.46
N ASN A 23 6.89 -5.40 -19.75
CA ASN A 23 5.78 -4.60 -20.27
C ASN A 23 4.47 -5.39 -20.21
N ARG A 24 3.47 -4.82 -19.53
CA ARG A 24 2.16 -5.45 -19.33
C ARG A 24 1.03 -4.51 -19.77
N PRO A 25 -0.21 -5.00 -19.94
CA PRO A 25 -1.34 -4.13 -20.21
C PRO A 25 -1.49 -3.09 -19.10
N GLY A 26 -1.40 -1.80 -19.45
CA GLY A 26 -1.58 -0.68 -18.54
C GLY A 26 -0.37 -0.28 -17.70
N TYR A 27 0.67 -1.11 -17.56
CA TYR A 27 1.82 -0.79 -16.72
C TYR A 27 3.10 -1.52 -17.14
N THR A 28 4.22 -1.14 -16.56
CA THR A 28 5.52 -1.80 -16.77
C THR A 28 6.17 -2.08 -15.43
N VAL A 29 6.59 -3.32 -15.19
CA VAL A 29 7.39 -3.66 -14.02
C VAL A 29 8.84 -3.30 -14.31
N ILE A 30 9.36 -2.33 -13.58
CA ILE A 30 10.71 -1.80 -13.76
C ILE A 30 11.71 -2.62 -12.95
N LYS A 31 11.43 -2.83 -11.66
CA LYS A 31 12.26 -3.61 -10.73
C LYS A 31 11.41 -4.26 -9.65
N GLN A 32 11.92 -5.35 -9.08
CA GLN A 32 11.38 -6.03 -7.91
C GLN A 32 12.53 -6.31 -6.93
N PHE A 33 12.26 -6.19 -5.65
CA PHE A 33 13.20 -6.39 -4.56
C PHE A 33 12.55 -7.25 -3.48
N ASN A 34 13.25 -8.27 -3.01
CA ASN A 34 12.80 -8.99 -1.83
C ASN A 34 12.97 -8.09 -0.61
N LEU A 35 11.95 -8.03 0.22
CA LEU A 35 12.04 -7.31 1.48
C LEU A 35 12.72 -8.20 2.54
N PRO A 36 13.37 -7.61 3.55
CA PRO A 36 13.93 -8.36 4.67
C PRO A 36 12.81 -9.04 5.49
N PRO A 37 13.07 -10.19 6.16
CA PRO A 37 12.04 -10.94 6.91
C PRO A 37 11.26 -10.11 7.94
N GLU A 38 11.86 -9.05 8.47
CA GLU A 38 11.24 -8.08 9.36
C GLU A 38 10.04 -7.36 8.74
N LEU A 39 9.90 -7.38 7.41
CA LEU A 39 8.82 -6.76 6.64
C LEU A 39 7.96 -7.80 5.92
N ALA A 40 7.85 -9.01 6.49
CA ALA A 40 7.05 -10.09 5.92
C ALA A 40 5.56 -9.74 5.76
N GLU A 41 5.04 -8.87 6.61
CA GLU A 41 3.63 -8.45 6.67
C GLU A 41 3.49 -6.98 6.29
N THR A 42 4.27 -6.50 5.30
CA THR A 42 4.19 -5.10 4.84
C THR A 42 2.80 -4.76 4.33
N SER A 43 2.18 -3.70 4.88
CA SER A 43 0.80 -3.30 4.53
C SER A 43 0.74 -1.91 3.88
N GLY A 44 1.03 -0.82 4.60
CA GLY A 44 0.99 0.54 4.02
C GLY A 44 2.31 1.03 3.38
N LEU A 45 2.24 1.87 2.34
CA LEU A 45 3.41 2.54 1.71
C LEU A 45 3.23 4.06 1.61
N TYR A 46 4.31 4.82 1.75
CA TYR A 46 4.33 6.26 1.50
C TYR A 46 5.65 6.74 0.90
N CYS A 47 5.58 7.53 -0.17
CA CYS A 47 6.74 7.93 -0.96
C CYS A 47 6.81 9.46 -1.14
N PRO A 48 7.25 10.20 -0.10
CA PRO A 48 7.30 11.66 -0.15
C PRO A 48 8.34 12.20 -1.12
N GLU A 49 9.35 11.38 -1.45
CA GLU A 49 10.52 11.77 -2.24
C GLU A 49 10.87 10.65 -3.23
N GLN A 50 11.66 10.99 -4.25
CA GLN A 50 12.03 10.04 -5.30
C GLN A 50 12.78 8.80 -4.79
N ASN A 51 13.57 8.94 -3.72
CA ASN A 51 14.49 7.91 -3.24
C ASN A 51 14.11 7.34 -1.85
N THR A 52 12.94 7.69 -1.36
CA THR A 52 12.52 7.35 0.01
C THR A 52 11.17 6.65 -0.03
N VAL A 53 11.12 5.44 0.50
CA VAL A 53 9.88 4.67 0.71
C VAL A 53 9.73 4.45 2.20
N TYR A 54 8.58 4.81 2.74
CA TYR A 54 8.20 4.42 4.10
C TYR A 54 7.21 3.26 4.03
N THR A 55 7.29 2.36 5.01
CA THR A 55 6.37 1.23 5.14
C THR A 55 6.05 0.94 6.61
N ILE A 56 4.96 0.22 6.82
CA ILE A 56 4.53 -0.36 8.10
C ILE A 56 4.18 -1.83 7.89
N ASN A 57 4.21 -2.61 8.97
CA ASN A 57 3.66 -3.97 8.97
C ASN A 57 2.23 -3.99 9.52
N ASP A 58 1.48 -5.01 9.12
CA ASP A 58 0.13 -5.31 9.56
C ASP A 58 0.03 -5.72 11.05
N SER A 59 -1.19 -6.03 11.49
CA SER A 59 -1.67 -6.38 12.81
C SER A 59 -0.73 -7.22 13.66
N GLY A 60 -0.65 -6.88 14.96
CA GLY A 60 0.10 -7.66 15.94
C GLY A 60 1.63 -7.49 15.90
N ASN A 61 2.17 -6.81 14.86
CA ASN A 61 3.58 -6.45 14.80
C ASN A 61 3.95 -5.35 15.79
N LYS A 62 5.25 -5.05 15.87
CA LYS A 62 5.73 -3.87 16.59
C LYS A 62 5.22 -2.60 15.88
N PRO A 63 4.85 -1.54 16.64
CA PRO A 63 4.38 -0.27 16.08
C PRO A 63 5.56 0.55 15.53
N ILE A 64 6.15 0.09 14.44
CA ILE A 64 7.36 0.68 13.84
C ILE A 64 7.02 1.20 12.44
N LEU A 65 7.38 2.45 12.19
CA LEU A 65 7.50 3.02 10.86
C LEU A 65 8.90 2.75 10.34
N TYR A 66 9.02 2.14 9.16
CA TYR A 66 10.30 1.83 8.54
C TYR A 66 10.57 2.78 7.39
N GLN A 67 11.78 3.31 7.31
CA GLN A 67 12.29 3.98 6.11
C GLN A 67 13.15 2.99 5.33
N LEU A 68 12.85 2.83 4.05
CA LEU A 68 13.58 1.98 3.12
C LEU A 68 14.32 2.82 2.08
N ASN A 69 15.43 2.28 1.58
CA ASN A 69 15.99 2.75 0.33
C ASN A 69 15.25 2.14 -0.88
N LEU A 70 15.64 2.55 -2.09
CA LEU A 70 15.03 2.06 -3.33
C LEU A 70 15.28 0.57 -3.66
N LEU A 71 16.08 -0.13 -2.84
CA LEU A 71 16.32 -1.56 -2.95
C LEU A 71 15.47 -2.36 -1.94
N GLY A 72 14.62 -1.70 -1.16
CA GLY A 72 13.81 -2.33 -0.11
C GLY A 72 14.57 -2.61 1.19
N GLU A 73 15.77 -2.06 1.37
CA GLU A 73 16.58 -2.26 2.56
C GLU A 73 16.22 -1.23 3.65
N ILE A 74 16.05 -1.69 4.89
CA ILE A 74 15.74 -0.82 6.04
C ILE A 74 16.93 0.10 6.33
N GLN A 75 16.69 1.40 6.26
CA GLN A 75 17.64 2.46 6.62
C GLN A 75 17.41 2.98 8.03
N GLN A 76 16.14 3.18 8.40
CA GLN A 76 15.75 3.71 9.71
C GLN A 76 14.47 3.05 10.22
N GLN A 77 14.33 3.04 11.53
CA GLN A 77 13.16 2.52 12.24
C GLN A 77 12.71 3.57 13.25
N PHE A 78 11.43 3.87 13.26
CA PHE A 78 10.82 4.81 14.20
C PHE A 78 9.75 4.07 14.99
N GLU A 79 10.03 3.81 16.27
CA GLU A 79 9.03 3.26 17.18
C GLU A 79 8.00 4.34 17.51
N ILE A 80 6.73 4.00 17.34
CA ILE A 80 5.60 4.88 17.59
C ILE A 80 4.96 4.47 18.92
N ASP A 81 4.69 5.44 19.79
CA ASP A 81 4.00 5.23 21.07
C ASP A 81 2.50 4.99 20.86
N ALA A 82 2.18 3.89 20.16
CA ALA A 82 0.85 3.42 19.84
C ALA A 82 0.85 1.89 19.85
N LYS A 83 -0.34 1.29 19.77
CA LYS A 83 -0.46 -0.16 19.54
C LYS A 83 -0.70 -0.40 18.07
N ASN A 84 -0.09 -1.45 17.52
CA ASN A 84 -0.48 -1.99 16.24
C ASN A 84 -1.57 -3.04 16.46
N ARG A 85 -2.82 -2.60 16.50
CA ARG A 85 -3.96 -3.52 16.59
C ARG A 85 -4.30 -4.08 15.21
N ASP A 86 -4.38 -3.22 14.20
CA ASP A 86 -4.75 -3.55 12.81
C ASP A 86 -4.24 -2.43 11.87
N TRP A 87 -2.92 -2.30 11.73
CA TRP A 87 -2.29 -1.24 10.93
C TRP A 87 -2.26 -1.56 9.44
N GLU A 88 -3.05 -0.85 8.65
CA GLU A 88 -3.25 -1.22 7.23
C GLU A 88 -2.69 -0.19 6.25
N SER A 89 -2.63 1.08 6.63
CA SER A 89 -2.33 2.14 5.67
C SER A 89 -1.43 3.22 6.23
N LEU A 90 -0.62 3.79 5.33
CA LEU A 90 0.35 4.84 5.62
C LEU A 90 0.23 5.93 4.55
N THR A 91 0.17 7.18 4.98
CA THR A 91 0.30 8.34 4.09
C THR A 91 0.94 9.50 4.86
N GLY A 92 1.09 10.66 4.24
CA GLY A 92 1.70 11.80 4.89
C GLY A 92 1.55 13.10 4.11
N ASP A 93 1.87 14.20 4.78
CA ASP A 93 2.06 15.52 4.19
C ASP A 93 3.36 16.15 4.70
N ASP A 94 3.62 17.43 4.43
CA ASP A 94 4.87 18.09 4.82
C ASP A 94 5.18 18.01 6.32
N LYS A 95 4.16 17.85 7.17
CA LYS A 95 4.32 17.92 8.63
C LYS A 95 4.13 16.59 9.33
N SER A 96 3.30 15.71 8.77
CA SER A 96 2.89 14.52 9.51
C SER A 96 2.91 13.26 8.66
N PHE A 97 3.25 12.15 9.31
CA PHE A 97 2.79 10.84 8.88
C PHE A 97 1.40 10.58 9.46
N TYR A 98 0.60 9.86 8.70
CA TYR A 98 -0.70 9.34 9.11
C TYR A 98 -0.63 7.82 9.01
N ILE A 99 -0.81 7.14 10.14
CA ILE A 99 -0.79 5.67 10.22
C ILE A 99 -2.20 5.22 10.58
N GLY A 100 -2.81 4.39 9.74
CA GLY A 100 -4.17 3.91 9.95
C GLY A 100 -4.18 2.59 10.70
N ASP A 101 -4.64 2.61 11.95
CA ASP A 101 -5.09 1.43 12.65
C ASP A 101 -6.59 1.22 12.33
N ILE A 102 -6.83 0.76 11.09
CA ILE A 102 -8.12 0.85 10.42
C ILE A 102 -8.75 -0.48 10.03
N GLY A 103 -7.99 -1.58 10.08
CA GLY A 103 -8.53 -2.92 9.85
C GLY A 103 -9.63 -3.27 10.84
N ASN A 104 -10.62 -4.02 10.37
CA ASN A 104 -11.80 -4.41 11.12
C ASN A 104 -12.45 -5.65 10.51
N ASN A 105 -11.67 -6.66 10.12
CA ASN A 105 -12.14 -7.92 9.50
C ASN A 105 -13.30 -8.61 10.24
N ASN A 106 -13.37 -8.45 11.57
CA ASN A 106 -14.44 -9.02 12.41
C ASN A 106 -15.71 -8.16 12.49
N GLY A 107 -15.64 -6.91 12.06
CA GLY A 107 -16.72 -5.93 12.13
C GLY A 107 -17.07 -5.50 13.54
N LYS A 108 -16.18 -5.73 14.52
CA LYS A 108 -16.45 -5.52 15.95
C LYS A 108 -15.87 -4.23 16.53
N ARG A 109 -15.10 -3.45 15.76
CA ARG A 109 -14.61 -2.16 16.19
C ARG A 109 -15.72 -1.11 16.21
N LYS A 110 -15.85 -0.41 17.34
CA LYS A 110 -16.75 0.75 17.48
C LYS A 110 -16.25 1.96 16.73
N ALA A 111 -14.93 2.11 16.70
CA ALA A 111 -14.22 3.08 15.93
C ALA A 111 -12.87 2.49 15.51
N VAL A 112 -12.36 3.02 14.40
CA VAL A 112 -10.99 2.83 13.93
C VAL A 112 -10.19 4.09 14.21
N GLU A 113 -8.86 4.00 14.15
CA GLU A 113 -7.98 5.09 14.57
C GLU A 113 -6.99 5.46 13.47
N ILE A 114 -6.71 6.75 13.33
CA ILE A 114 -5.58 7.24 12.55
C ILE A 114 -4.63 7.99 13.48
N TYR A 115 -3.41 7.50 13.58
CA TYR A 115 -2.34 8.10 14.36
C TYR A 115 -1.64 9.18 13.54
N VAL A 116 -1.59 10.40 14.10
CA VAL A 116 -0.91 11.54 13.49
C VAL A 116 0.44 11.72 14.17
N VAL A 117 1.50 11.52 13.40
CA VAL A 117 2.87 11.47 13.88
C VAL A 117 3.65 12.62 13.25
N ASP A 118 4.32 13.43 14.06
CA ASP A 118 5.11 14.57 13.56
C ASP A 118 6.37 14.09 12.84
N LYS A 119 6.69 14.75 11.71
CA LYS A 119 7.95 14.59 10.97
C LYS A 119 9.08 15.47 11.54
N ASN A 120 8.73 16.57 12.20
CA ASN A 120 9.63 17.66 12.57
C ASN A 120 10.09 17.59 14.03
N THR A 121 10.80 16.54 14.40
CA THR A 121 11.58 16.52 15.64
C THR A 121 12.73 15.52 15.50
N ASP A 122 13.78 15.67 16.30
CA ASP A 122 14.89 14.69 16.46
C ASP A 122 14.39 13.27 16.84
N LYS A 123 13.07 13.10 17.06
CA LYS A 123 12.34 11.87 17.31
C LYS A 123 10.96 11.95 16.67
N THR A 124 10.58 10.98 15.84
CA THR A 124 9.21 10.76 15.39
C THR A 124 8.27 10.61 16.60
N GLN A 125 7.27 11.49 16.74
CA GLN A 125 6.39 11.55 17.91
C GLN A 125 4.91 11.48 17.54
N LEU A 126 4.15 10.59 18.21
CA LEU A 126 2.69 10.60 18.15
C LEU A 126 2.15 11.89 18.76
N THR A 127 1.42 12.68 17.98
CA THR A 127 0.87 13.98 18.42
C THR A 127 -0.60 13.93 18.77
N ARG A 128 -1.39 13.16 18.01
CA ARG A 128 -2.83 12.97 18.24
C ARG A 128 -3.34 11.73 17.54
N THR A 129 -4.51 11.28 17.97
CA THR A 129 -5.26 10.18 17.38
C THR A 129 -6.60 10.69 16.88
N LEU A 130 -6.96 10.36 15.65
CA LEU A 130 -8.28 10.61 15.06
C LEU A 130 -9.11 9.34 15.19
N GLU A 131 -10.25 9.41 15.87
CA GLU A 131 -11.19 8.30 16.06
C GLU A 131 -12.32 8.41 15.03
N ILE A 132 -12.48 7.39 14.19
CA ILE A 132 -13.47 7.38 13.09
C ILE A 132 -14.50 6.29 13.36
N SER A 133 -15.78 6.68 13.34
CA SER A 133 -16.91 5.76 13.47
C SER A 133 -17.85 5.89 12.27
N TYR A 134 -18.44 4.78 11.84
CA TYR A 134 -19.34 4.76 10.68
C TYR A 134 -20.80 4.95 11.11
N LEU A 135 -21.52 5.86 10.45
CA LEU A 135 -22.87 6.27 10.84
C LEU A 135 -23.87 5.10 10.89
N TYR A 136 -23.78 4.19 9.91
CA TYR A 136 -24.72 3.09 9.72
C TYR A 136 -24.22 1.73 10.22
N ASN A 137 -23.08 1.69 10.94
CA ASN A 137 -22.50 0.44 11.42
C ASN A 137 -23.28 -0.15 12.60
N SER A 138 -23.97 -1.25 12.33
CA SER A 138 -24.64 -2.06 13.35
C SER A 138 -23.73 -3.23 13.77
N ILE A 139 -22.72 -2.96 14.61
CA ILE A 139 -21.67 -3.92 15.02
C ILE A 139 -22.17 -5.31 15.44
N ASN A 140 -23.31 -5.38 16.12
CA ASN A 140 -23.90 -6.65 16.56
C ASN A 140 -24.39 -7.52 15.39
N LYS A 141 -24.63 -6.94 14.22
CA LYS A 141 -25.05 -7.63 12.99
C LYS A 141 -23.89 -8.01 12.08
N ASN A 142 -22.70 -7.45 12.29
CA ASN A 142 -21.54 -7.77 11.46
C ASN A 142 -21.04 -9.18 11.77
N GLU A 143 -20.57 -9.88 10.75
CA GLU A 143 -19.95 -11.19 10.85
C GLU A 143 -18.56 -11.14 10.24
N TYR A 144 -17.65 -12.04 10.65
CA TYR A 144 -16.29 -12.08 10.11
C TYR A 144 -16.30 -12.15 8.58
N LEU A 145 -15.62 -11.20 7.92
CA LEU A 145 -15.57 -11.05 6.47
C LEU A 145 -16.96 -11.04 5.79
N ASN A 146 -17.97 -10.50 6.48
CA ASN A 146 -19.34 -10.37 5.96
C ASN A 146 -19.99 -9.10 6.52
N HIS A 147 -19.37 -7.96 6.22
CA HIS A 147 -19.87 -6.59 6.42
C HIS A 147 -19.04 -5.60 5.59
N ASP A 148 -19.50 -4.35 5.50
CA ASP A 148 -18.79 -3.32 4.72
C ASP A 148 -18.07 -2.27 5.56
N PHE A 149 -18.16 -2.37 6.88
CA PHE A 149 -17.53 -1.44 7.85
C PHE A 149 -16.09 -1.81 8.20
N ASP A 150 -15.28 -2.05 7.17
CA ASP A 150 -13.84 -2.28 7.23
C ASP A 150 -13.11 -1.32 6.30
N ALA A 151 -11.83 -1.04 6.54
CA ALA A 151 -11.00 -0.21 5.68
C ALA A 151 -9.54 -0.61 5.80
N GLU A 152 -8.87 -0.68 4.66
CA GLU A 152 -7.43 -0.96 4.59
C GLU A 152 -6.64 0.13 3.89
N ALA A 153 -7.30 1.15 3.32
CA ALA A 153 -6.63 2.14 2.50
C ALA A 153 -7.11 3.56 2.82
N PHE A 154 -6.17 4.51 2.96
CA PHE A 154 -6.47 5.94 2.95
C PHE A 154 -5.28 6.77 2.48
N VAL A 155 -5.56 7.97 1.97
CA VAL A 155 -4.54 8.89 1.46
C VAL A 155 -4.80 10.33 1.90
N SER A 156 -3.72 11.07 2.17
CA SER A 156 -3.77 12.51 2.41
C SER A 156 -3.84 13.26 1.08
N VAL A 157 -4.91 14.02 0.88
CA VAL A 157 -5.09 14.89 -0.30
C VAL A 157 -5.46 16.28 0.20
N ASP A 158 -4.64 17.27 -0.15
CA ASP A 158 -4.81 18.66 0.29
C ASP A 158 -5.02 18.75 1.82
N ASP A 159 -6.17 19.27 2.27
CA ASP A 159 -6.53 19.48 3.67
C ASP A 159 -7.32 18.32 4.31
N LYS A 160 -7.52 17.22 3.58
CA LYS A 160 -8.34 16.07 4.01
C LYS A 160 -7.56 14.75 3.98
N LEU A 161 -8.11 13.77 4.69
CA LEU A 161 -7.80 12.36 4.45
C LEU A 161 -8.99 11.74 3.72
N ILE A 162 -8.71 10.89 2.73
CA ILE A 162 -9.72 10.15 1.97
C ILE A 162 -9.57 8.68 2.31
N LEU A 163 -10.57 8.10 2.98
CA LEU A 163 -10.59 6.71 3.44
C LEU A 163 -11.42 5.85 2.49
N PHE A 164 -10.94 4.63 2.25
CA PHE A 164 -11.48 3.66 1.30
C PHE A 164 -11.81 2.36 2.02
N SER A 165 -13.05 1.89 1.86
CA SER A 165 -13.49 0.67 2.54
C SER A 165 -12.91 -0.60 1.92
N LYS A 166 -12.79 -1.63 2.77
CA LYS A 166 -12.69 -3.02 2.36
C LYS A 166 -14.04 -3.70 2.57
N SER A 167 -14.91 -3.57 1.59
CA SER A 167 -16.30 -3.99 1.76
C SER A 167 -16.49 -5.48 1.47
N TRP A 168 -16.42 -6.31 2.50
CA TRP A 168 -16.48 -7.76 2.38
C TRP A 168 -17.83 -8.29 1.88
N GLN A 169 -18.93 -7.61 2.21
CA GLN A 169 -20.28 -8.09 1.89
C GLN A 169 -20.73 -7.67 0.49
N THR A 170 -20.60 -6.39 0.15
CA THR A 170 -21.08 -5.87 -1.14
C THR A 170 -20.00 -5.83 -2.22
N THR A 171 -18.72 -5.87 -1.84
CA THR A 171 -17.56 -5.62 -2.72
C THR A 171 -17.52 -4.22 -3.33
N ASN A 172 -18.44 -3.33 -2.93
CA ASN A 172 -18.48 -1.95 -3.38
C ASN A 172 -17.44 -1.12 -2.62
N LEU A 173 -16.72 -0.25 -3.31
CA LEU A 173 -15.79 0.66 -2.65
C LEU A 173 -16.55 1.87 -2.13
N HIS A 174 -16.68 2.01 -0.81
CA HIS A 174 -17.19 3.20 -0.17
C HIS A 174 -16.04 4.15 0.18
N ILE A 175 -16.27 5.44 -0.07
CA ILE A 175 -15.25 6.47 0.05
C ILE A 175 -15.73 7.51 1.06
N TYR A 176 -14.88 7.86 2.01
CA TYR A 176 -15.19 8.77 3.10
C TYR A 176 -14.17 9.92 3.12
N GLU A 177 -14.64 11.13 3.38
CA GLU A 177 -13.75 12.27 3.67
C GLU A 177 -13.61 12.45 5.18
N LEU A 178 -12.36 12.61 5.64
CA LEU A 178 -12.04 12.83 7.04
C LEU A 178 -11.30 14.15 7.22
N SER A 179 -11.61 14.84 8.32
CA SER A 179 -10.83 15.99 8.80
C SER A 179 -9.48 15.53 9.37
N LYS A 180 -8.41 16.27 9.06
CA LYS A 180 -7.07 16.07 9.66
C LYS A 180 -6.96 16.56 11.11
N THR A 181 -7.95 17.31 11.60
CA THR A 181 -7.89 18.03 12.88
C THR A 181 -8.99 17.62 13.87
N GLU A 182 -10.13 17.11 13.39
CA GLU A 182 -11.23 16.67 14.24
C GLU A 182 -10.90 15.31 14.87
N LEU A 183 -10.78 15.29 16.20
CA LEU A 183 -10.32 14.11 16.93
C LEU A 183 -11.33 12.95 16.95
N LYS A 184 -12.62 13.22 16.79
CA LYS A 184 -13.67 12.20 16.78
C LYS A 184 -14.66 12.51 15.67
N GLN A 185 -14.81 11.59 14.73
CA GLN A 185 -15.60 11.80 13.52
C GLN A 185 -16.60 10.65 13.36
N LYS A 186 -17.82 11.01 12.97
CA LYS A 186 -18.86 10.05 12.61
C LYS A 186 -19.22 10.25 11.14
N VAL A 187 -18.88 9.29 10.30
CA VAL A 187 -18.83 9.47 8.85
C VAL A 187 -19.83 8.60 8.10
N GLU A 188 -20.23 9.08 6.93
CA GLU A 188 -21.00 8.36 5.92
C GLU A 188 -20.28 8.46 4.56
N PRO A 189 -20.51 7.53 3.61
CA PRO A 189 -19.82 7.58 2.32
C PRO A 189 -20.18 8.85 1.54
N VAL A 190 -19.17 9.54 1.03
CA VAL A 190 -19.36 10.65 0.08
C VAL A 190 -19.51 10.16 -1.36
N ALA A 191 -19.04 8.95 -1.63
CA ALA A 191 -19.15 8.27 -2.91
C ALA A 191 -19.10 6.75 -2.73
N THR A 192 -19.62 6.04 -3.74
CA THR A 192 -19.52 4.60 -3.88
C THR A 192 -19.10 4.27 -5.31
N LEU A 193 -18.11 3.40 -5.47
CA LEU A 193 -17.68 2.87 -6.75
C LEU A 193 -17.96 1.37 -6.80
N GLU A 194 -18.66 0.94 -7.84
CA GLU A 194 -18.96 -0.46 -8.13
C GLU A 194 -18.06 -0.98 -9.26
N GLY A 195 -17.93 -2.30 -9.36
CA GLY A 195 -17.29 -2.95 -10.52
C GLY A 195 -15.76 -3.00 -10.49
N LEU A 196 -15.13 -2.78 -9.34
CA LEU A 196 -13.71 -3.12 -9.17
C LEU A 196 -13.51 -4.64 -9.22
N PRO A 197 -12.33 -5.12 -9.67
CA PRO A 197 -12.06 -6.57 -9.75
C PRO A 197 -12.04 -7.28 -8.39
N GLY A 198 -11.85 -6.54 -7.30
CA GLY A 198 -11.76 -7.07 -5.95
C GLY A 198 -11.75 -5.99 -4.88
N LEU A 199 -11.40 -6.39 -3.68
CA LEU A 199 -11.31 -5.54 -2.51
C LEU A 199 -10.08 -4.64 -2.58
N VAL A 200 -10.22 -3.37 -2.19
CA VAL A 200 -9.12 -2.41 -2.14
C VAL A 200 -8.35 -2.59 -0.84
N THR A 201 -7.02 -2.62 -0.96
CA THR A 201 -6.08 -2.78 0.17
C THR A 201 -5.10 -1.62 0.27
N GLY A 202 -4.83 -0.93 -0.84
CA GLY A 202 -3.95 0.24 -0.85
C GLY A 202 -4.43 1.35 -1.79
N VAL A 203 -4.12 2.59 -1.43
CA VAL A 203 -4.38 3.77 -2.25
C VAL A 203 -3.29 4.81 -2.08
N ASP A 204 -2.95 5.50 -3.16
CA ASP A 204 -2.24 6.77 -3.09
C ASP A 204 -2.72 7.73 -4.18
N TYR A 205 -2.32 9.00 -4.10
CA TYR A 205 -2.78 10.07 -4.96
C TYR A 205 -1.64 10.64 -5.80
N ASN A 206 -1.78 10.53 -7.11
CA ASN A 206 -0.83 11.10 -8.05
C ASN A 206 -1.10 12.61 -8.20
N VAL A 207 -0.26 13.44 -7.58
CA VAL A 207 -0.38 14.90 -7.63
C VAL A 207 -0.20 15.49 -9.04
N LEU A 208 0.50 14.79 -9.94
CA LEU A 208 0.74 15.25 -11.32
C LEU A 208 -0.52 15.06 -12.18
N THR A 209 -1.14 13.89 -12.10
CA THR A 209 -2.32 13.55 -12.92
C THR A 209 -3.63 13.90 -12.24
N LYS A 210 -3.62 14.12 -10.93
CA LYS A 210 -4.80 14.32 -10.07
C LYS A 210 -5.74 13.10 -10.09
N GLU A 211 -5.12 11.93 -10.02
CA GLU A 211 -5.79 10.62 -10.04
C GLU A 211 -5.36 9.81 -8.82
N TYR A 212 -6.27 8.97 -8.33
CA TYR A 212 -5.95 7.96 -7.35
C TYR A 212 -5.41 6.71 -8.04
N VAL A 213 -4.38 6.11 -7.45
CA VAL A 213 -3.88 4.79 -7.81
C VAL A 213 -4.29 3.84 -6.69
N LEU A 214 -5.05 2.80 -7.06
CA LEU A 214 -5.57 1.80 -6.15
C LEU A 214 -4.89 0.47 -6.40
N VAL A 215 -4.61 -0.29 -5.35
CA VAL A 215 -4.30 -1.72 -5.42
C VAL A 215 -5.27 -2.51 -4.55
N GLY A 216 -5.37 -3.79 -4.86
CA GLY A 216 -6.30 -4.67 -4.19
C GLY A 216 -6.25 -6.06 -4.79
N TYR A 217 -7.13 -6.94 -4.30
CA TYR A 217 -7.25 -8.29 -4.81
C TYR A 217 -8.64 -8.88 -4.64
N SER A 218 -8.94 -9.88 -5.46
CA SER A 218 -9.97 -10.87 -5.15
C SER A 218 -9.34 -12.10 -4.48
N LEU A 219 -9.93 -12.57 -3.39
CA LEU A 219 -9.51 -13.79 -2.70
C LEU A 219 -10.16 -15.03 -3.34
N TYR A 220 -9.33 -16.02 -3.63
CA TYR A 220 -9.77 -17.37 -3.98
C TYR A 220 -9.37 -18.36 -2.88
N GLY A 221 -10.02 -19.52 -2.84
CA GLY A 221 -9.72 -20.58 -1.87
C GLY A 221 -8.23 -20.94 -1.84
N LEU A 222 -7.75 -21.38 -0.66
CA LEU A 222 -6.35 -21.74 -0.38
C LEU A 222 -5.34 -20.57 -0.35
N GLY A 223 -5.77 -19.31 -0.23
CA GLY A 223 -4.86 -18.17 -0.14
C GLY A 223 -4.24 -17.78 -1.48
N SER A 224 -4.95 -18.07 -2.58
CA SER A 224 -4.62 -17.58 -3.91
C SER A 224 -5.32 -16.25 -4.14
N PHE A 225 -4.57 -15.21 -4.51
CA PHE A 225 -5.10 -13.88 -4.75
C PHE A 225 -4.97 -13.54 -6.24
N SER A 226 -5.96 -12.81 -6.79
CA SER A 226 -5.79 -12.12 -8.07
C SER A 226 -5.70 -10.63 -7.82
N PRO A 227 -4.48 -10.08 -7.69
CA PRO A 227 -4.31 -8.67 -7.44
C PRO A 227 -4.58 -7.85 -8.69
N PHE A 228 -4.96 -6.59 -8.47
CA PHE A 228 -5.17 -5.59 -9.50
C PHE A 228 -4.54 -4.26 -9.12
N ILE A 229 -4.30 -3.42 -10.12
CA ILE A 229 -4.01 -2.00 -9.99
C ILE A 229 -5.06 -1.23 -10.78
N ALA A 230 -5.57 -0.13 -10.24
CA ALA A 230 -6.57 0.69 -10.89
C ALA A 230 -6.24 2.19 -10.81
N LYS A 231 -6.74 2.95 -11.77
CA LYS A 231 -6.75 4.42 -11.77
C LYS A 231 -8.18 4.90 -11.58
N MET A 232 -8.33 5.90 -10.73
CA MET A 232 -9.61 6.53 -10.46
C MET A 232 -9.45 8.05 -10.51
N ASP A 233 -10.40 8.75 -11.11
CA ASP A 233 -10.33 10.21 -11.24
C ASP A 233 -10.60 10.92 -9.90
N LYS A 234 -10.36 12.23 -9.87
CA LYS A 234 -10.65 13.08 -8.70
C LYS A 234 -12.13 13.14 -8.28
N HIS A 235 -13.05 12.59 -9.07
CA HIS A 235 -14.48 12.48 -8.75
C HIS A 235 -14.87 11.03 -8.42
N PHE A 236 -13.89 10.19 -8.09
CA PHE A 236 -14.06 8.80 -7.69
C PHE A 236 -14.62 7.88 -8.79
N LYS A 237 -14.39 8.20 -10.07
CA LYS A 237 -14.79 7.36 -11.20
C LYS A 237 -13.63 6.49 -11.66
N LEU A 238 -13.89 5.19 -11.83
CA LEU A 238 -12.91 4.26 -12.40
C LEU A 238 -12.52 4.69 -13.81
N ILE A 239 -11.22 4.86 -14.05
CA ILE A 239 -10.64 5.15 -15.36
C ILE A 239 -10.24 3.85 -16.04
N ALA A 240 -9.48 3.02 -15.31
CA ALA A 240 -8.97 1.74 -15.80
C ALA A 240 -8.58 0.84 -14.64
N SER A 241 -8.59 -0.48 -14.87
CA SER A 241 -8.04 -1.48 -13.95
C SER A 241 -7.30 -2.55 -14.73
N TYR A 242 -6.19 -3.04 -14.18
CA TYR A 242 -5.35 -4.05 -14.80
C TYR A 242 -4.98 -5.14 -13.79
N PRO A 243 -4.96 -6.42 -14.18
CA PRO A 243 -4.48 -7.48 -13.31
C PRO A 243 -2.97 -7.31 -13.04
N LEU A 244 -2.55 -7.48 -11.79
CA LEU A 244 -1.15 -7.48 -11.37
C LEU A 244 -0.54 -8.89 -11.51
N THR A 245 -0.43 -9.41 -12.72
CA THR A 245 0.02 -10.81 -12.97
C THR A 245 1.39 -11.13 -12.33
N GLY A 246 1.55 -12.27 -11.67
CA GLY A 246 2.82 -12.60 -11.00
C GLY A 246 3.09 -11.84 -9.69
N PHE A 247 2.08 -11.10 -9.23
CA PHE A 247 1.92 -10.72 -7.83
C PHE A 247 0.82 -11.58 -7.20
N ASN A 248 0.71 -11.52 -5.88
CA ASN A 248 -0.26 -12.23 -5.07
C ASN A 248 -0.96 -11.26 -4.11
N GLN A 249 -0.71 -11.33 -2.81
CA GLN A 249 -1.34 -10.46 -1.82
C GLN A 249 -0.66 -9.08 -1.76
N VAL A 250 -1.07 -8.20 -2.67
CA VAL A 250 -0.59 -6.80 -2.74
C VAL A 250 -1.41 -5.97 -1.76
N GLU A 251 -0.72 -5.28 -0.86
CA GLU A 251 -1.34 -4.52 0.23
C GLU A 251 -1.06 -3.02 0.07
N GLY A 252 0.21 -2.63 -0.15
CA GLY A 252 0.59 -1.22 -0.21
C GLY A 252 0.80 -0.68 -1.61
N VAL A 253 0.51 0.60 -1.80
CA VAL A 253 0.87 1.39 -2.98
C VAL A 253 1.28 2.80 -2.58
N CYS A 254 2.27 3.36 -3.25
CA CYS A 254 2.57 4.79 -3.20
C CYS A 254 2.91 5.32 -4.60
N VAL A 255 2.74 6.62 -4.82
CA VAL A 255 3.16 7.34 -6.02
C VAL A 255 4.17 8.40 -5.61
N SER A 256 5.42 8.26 -6.08
CA SER A 256 6.45 9.25 -5.78
C SER A 256 6.24 10.53 -6.62
N PRO A 257 6.89 11.67 -6.27
CA PRO A 257 6.63 12.96 -6.91
C PRO A 257 6.88 13.03 -8.43
N ASN A 258 7.64 12.09 -8.99
CA ASN A 258 7.89 11.99 -10.43
C ASN A 258 6.88 11.09 -11.17
N GLY A 259 5.87 10.57 -10.47
CA GLY A 259 4.84 9.67 -11.02
C GLY A 259 5.21 8.18 -11.02
N GLU A 260 6.35 7.79 -10.45
CA GLU A 260 6.70 6.37 -10.29
C GLU A 260 5.85 5.74 -9.20
N VAL A 261 5.25 4.59 -9.51
CA VAL A 261 4.40 3.83 -8.60
C VAL A 261 5.23 2.75 -7.93
N TRP A 262 5.11 2.61 -6.62
CA TRP A 262 5.64 1.45 -5.90
C TRP A 262 4.51 0.67 -5.27
N ILE A 263 4.63 -0.65 -5.29
CA ILE A 263 3.70 -1.55 -4.61
C ILE A 263 4.46 -2.49 -3.67
N SER A 264 3.85 -2.85 -2.55
CA SER A 264 4.32 -3.91 -1.67
C SER A 264 3.40 -5.11 -1.76
N GLN A 265 3.99 -6.28 -1.57
CA GLN A 265 3.29 -7.54 -1.45
C GLN A 265 3.79 -8.22 -0.19
N GLU A 266 2.90 -8.80 0.59
CA GLU A 266 3.26 -9.55 1.78
C GLU A 266 3.64 -11.01 1.48
N SER A 267 4.15 -11.67 2.51
CA SER A 267 4.45 -13.09 2.49
C SER A 267 3.17 -13.88 2.71
N SER A 268 2.89 -14.85 1.84
CA SER A 268 1.80 -15.80 2.01
C SER A 268 2.23 -17.19 1.60
N PHE A 269 1.33 -18.18 1.67
CA PHE A 269 1.68 -19.57 1.39
C PHE A 269 2.30 -19.78 -0.01
N PHE A 270 1.94 -18.94 -0.99
CA PHE A 270 2.41 -19.03 -2.38
C PHE A 270 3.33 -17.88 -2.81
N SER A 271 3.68 -16.96 -1.92
CA SER A 271 4.47 -15.79 -2.31
C SER A 271 5.34 -15.25 -1.19
N THR A 272 6.46 -14.65 -1.57
CA THR A 272 7.33 -13.93 -0.65
C THR A 272 7.00 -12.45 -0.62
N HIS A 273 7.33 -11.80 0.48
CA HIS A 273 7.22 -10.36 0.62
C HIS A 273 8.22 -9.62 -0.27
N LYS A 274 7.74 -8.60 -0.99
CA LYS A 274 8.56 -7.86 -1.95
C LYS A 274 8.05 -6.45 -2.17
N LEU A 275 8.96 -5.59 -2.62
CA LEU A 275 8.69 -4.25 -3.09
C LEU A 275 8.91 -4.21 -4.61
N ALA A 276 7.99 -3.60 -5.36
CA ALA A 276 8.11 -3.48 -6.80
C ALA A 276 7.89 -2.06 -7.28
N LYS A 277 8.73 -1.63 -8.23
CA LYS A 277 8.62 -0.35 -8.92
C LYS A 277 7.93 -0.55 -10.25
N LEU A 278 6.87 0.21 -10.48
CA LEU A 278 6.04 0.19 -11.67
C LEU A 278 6.02 1.56 -12.36
N LEU A 279 5.85 1.53 -13.68
CA LEU A 279 5.42 2.68 -14.46
C LEU A 279 3.98 2.42 -14.94
N LEU A 280 3.02 3.14 -14.37
CA LEU A 280 1.61 3.06 -14.76
C LEU A 280 1.37 3.97 -15.98
N ARG A 281 0.62 3.48 -16.97
CA ARG A 281 0.34 4.18 -18.23
C ARG A 281 -1.09 4.74 -18.25
#